data_AF-A0A842SMW4-F1
#
_entry.id   AF-A0A842SMW4-F1
#
_cell.length_a   1.000
_cell.length_b   1.000
_cell.length_c   1.000
_cell.angle_alpha   90.00
_cell.angle_beta   90.00
_cell.angle_gamma   90.00
#
_symmetry.space_group_name_H-M   'P 1'
#
loop_
_entity.id
_entity.type
_entity.pdbx_description
1 polymer ?
#
loop_
_entity_poly.entity_id
_entity_poly.type
_entity_poly.pdbx_seq_one_letter_code
_entity_poly.pdbx_strand_id
1 'polypeptide(L)'
;MTKFSCTGEQLWDNELDRSVNGSFVGLMSYDGDIYGVGAFNDSPRYFDALTCIIDLDGSILASDVYDWCGNEDYAYSVCSDGERVFTVGTTVGCPPEVSPPFRRGFLLIYEKEND
;
A
#
# COMPACT_ATOMS: atom_id res chain seq x y z
N MET A 1 6.56 9.73 -7.09
CA MET A 1 7.16 8.41 -7.43
C MET A 1 7.86 8.58 -8.76
N THR A 2 9.03 7.97 -8.96
CA THR A 2 9.83 8.16 -10.18
C THR A 2 10.10 6.80 -10.82
N LYS A 3 9.83 6.67 -12.12
CA LYS A 3 10.11 5.45 -12.88
C LYS A 3 11.28 5.67 -13.81
N PHE A 4 12.14 4.66 -13.88
CA PHE A 4 13.24 4.61 -14.83
C PHE A 4 13.04 3.46 -15.80
N SER A 5 13.54 3.62 -17.02
CA SER A 5 13.70 2.53 -17.97
C SER A 5 14.78 1.56 -17.49
N CYS A 6 14.91 0.41 -18.16
CA CYS A 6 16.00 -0.52 -17.89
C CYS A 6 17.40 0.04 -18.20
N THR A 7 17.49 1.16 -18.93
CA THR A 7 18.74 1.87 -19.22
C THR A 7 19.01 3.03 -18.25
N GLY A 8 18.10 3.28 -17.30
CA GLY A 8 18.21 4.37 -16.33
C GLY A 8 17.69 5.71 -16.83
N GLU A 9 17.01 5.75 -17.98
CA GLU A 9 16.29 6.94 -18.43
C GLU A 9 15.05 7.16 -17.57
N GLN A 10 14.86 8.36 -17.06
CA GLN A 10 13.66 8.70 -16.29
C GLN A 10 12.44 8.79 -17.22
N LEU A 11 11.48 7.89 -17.03
CA LEU A 11 10.28 7.77 -17.87
C LEU A 11 9.13 8.66 -17.37
N TRP A 12 9.01 8.82 -16.06
CA TRP A 12 8.09 9.79 -15.46
C TRP A 12 8.61 10.28 -14.11
N ASP A 13 8.18 11.51 -13.79
CA ASP A 13 8.31 12.14 -12.50
C ASP A 13 6.95 12.69 -12.09
N ASN A 14 6.12 11.84 -11.50
CA ASN A 14 4.82 12.28 -11.04
C ASN A 14 4.90 12.50 -9.53
N GLU A 15 4.61 13.73 -9.12
CA GLU A 15 3.81 13.91 -7.93
C GLU A 15 2.48 13.18 -8.20
N LEU A 16 2.14 12.18 -7.40
CA LEU A 16 0.94 11.38 -7.64
C LEU A 16 -0.27 12.33 -7.64
N ASP A 17 -0.91 12.48 -8.81
CA ASP A 17 -1.92 13.51 -9.10
C ASP A 17 -3.19 13.36 -8.24
N ARG A 18 -3.37 12.16 -7.66
CA ARG A 18 -4.19 11.93 -6.47
C ARG A 18 -3.24 11.56 -5.34
N SER A 19 -3.01 12.48 -4.41
CA SER A 19 -2.22 12.19 -3.24
C SER A 19 -2.98 11.21 -2.37
N VAL A 20 -2.66 9.93 -2.52
CA VAL A 20 -2.72 9.05 -1.37
C VAL A 20 -1.61 9.59 -0.49
N ASN A 21 -1.93 10.58 0.37
CA ASN A 21 -0.97 11.19 1.29
C ASN A 21 -0.36 10.03 2.06
N GLY A 22 0.85 9.59 1.72
CA GLY A 22 1.28 8.26 2.13
C GLY A 22 2.65 7.90 1.58
N SER A 23 3.32 7.01 2.30
CA SER A 23 4.67 6.56 1.98
C SER A 23 4.64 5.12 1.51
N PHE A 24 5.22 4.84 0.34
CA PHE A 24 5.33 3.49 -0.21
C PHE A 24 6.55 2.76 0.35
N VAL A 25 6.35 1.51 0.74
CA VAL A 25 7.39 0.62 1.30
C VAL A 25 7.65 -0.57 0.38
N GLY A 26 6.65 -1.00 -0.38
CA GLY A 26 6.76 -2.12 -1.32
C GLY A 26 6.04 -1.82 -2.63
N LEU A 27 6.66 -2.22 -3.74
CA LEU A 27 6.10 -2.13 -5.09
C LEU A 27 6.30 -3.46 -5.80
N MET A 28 5.31 -3.84 -6.60
CA MET A 28 5.33 -5.03 -7.46
C MET A 28 4.65 -4.68 -8.78
N SER A 29 5.12 -5.25 -9.90
CA SER A 29 4.47 -5.07 -11.20
C SER A 29 3.93 -6.38 -11.71
N TYR A 30 2.70 -6.38 -12.24
CA TYR A 30 2.10 -7.53 -12.89
C TYR A 30 1.15 -7.07 -14.00
N ASP A 31 1.23 -7.71 -15.16
CA ASP A 31 0.40 -7.46 -16.34
C ASP A 31 0.19 -5.98 -16.73
N GLY A 32 1.26 -5.18 -16.61
CA GLY A 32 1.20 -3.74 -16.91
C GLY A 32 0.79 -2.87 -15.74
N ASP A 33 0.16 -3.40 -14.70
CA ASP A 33 -0.16 -2.64 -13.50
C ASP A 33 1.01 -2.64 -12.50
N ILE A 34 1.11 -1.58 -11.69
CA ILE A 34 2.00 -1.47 -10.53
C ILE A 34 1.13 -1.53 -9.27
N TYR A 35 1.43 -2.47 -8.39
CA TYR A 35 0.79 -2.62 -7.10
C TYR A 35 1.70 -2.06 -6.02
N GLY A 36 1.15 -1.21 -5.17
CA GLY A 36 1.89 -0.54 -4.11
C GLY A 36 1.31 -0.80 -2.75
N VAL A 37 2.19 -0.91 -1.76
CA VAL A 37 1.83 -0.92 -0.35
C VAL A 37 2.66 0.08 0.43
N GLY A 38 2.05 0.59 1.50
CA GLY A 38 2.66 1.62 2.29
C GLY A 38 1.86 1.97 3.53
N ALA A 39 2.06 3.21 3.97
CA ALA A 39 1.27 3.82 5.01
C ALA A 39 0.44 4.96 4.45
N PHE A 40 -0.82 5.04 4.86
CA PHE A 40 -1.71 6.16 4.63
C PHE A 40 -1.49 7.23 5.71
N ASN A 41 -1.51 8.48 5.27
CA ASN A 41 -1.09 9.73 5.93
C ASN A 41 0.37 9.79 6.40
N ASP A 42 0.92 11.01 6.45
CA ASP A 42 2.22 11.34 7.05
C ASP A 42 2.14 11.38 8.60
N SER A 43 1.37 10.47 9.21
CA SER A 43 1.15 10.45 10.65
C SER A 43 2.15 9.50 11.31
N PRO A 44 3.15 9.99 12.07
CA PRO A 44 4.16 9.15 12.70
C PRO A 44 3.63 8.27 13.86
N ARG A 45 2.33 8.35 14.18
CA ARG A 45 1.72 7.73 15.37
C ARG A 45 0.48 6.89 15.10
N TYR A 46 -0.11 7.02 13.92
CA TYR A 46 -1.30 6.27 13.49
C TYR A 46 -1.12 6.09 11.99
N PHE A 47 -0.50 4.99 11.63
CA PHE A 47 -0.33 4.60 10.23
C PHE A 47 -1.44 3.61 9.91
N ASP A 48 -2.15 3.86 8.83
CA ASP A 48 -3.09 2.90 8.30
C ASP A 48 -2.43 2.20 7.10
N ALA A 49 -2.62 0.90 6.98
CA ALA A 49 -1.98 0.13 5.93
C ALA A 49 -2.61 0.45 4.57
N LEU A 50 -1.83 1.07 3.67
CA LEU A 50 -2.26 1.43 2.33
C LEU A 50 -1.96 0.29 1.35
N THR A 51 -2.94 -0.02 0.50
CA THR A 51 -2.75 -0.79 -0.74
C THR A 51 -3.27 0.03 -1.93
N CYS A 52 -2.56 0.04 -3.05
CA CYS A 52 -3.04 0.70 -4.28
C CYS A 52 -2.62 -0.01 -5.56
N ILE A 53 -3.33 0.31 -6.64
CA ILE A 53 -3.04 -0.07 -8.02
C ILE A 53 -2.75 1.21 -8.79
N ILE A 54 -1.64 1.20 -9.52
CA ILE A 54 -1.07 2.34 -10.24
C ILE A 54 -0.83 1.89 -11.69
N ASP A 55 -1.31 2.67 -12.64
CA ASP A 55 -1.08 2.45 -14.08
C ASP A 55 0.37 2.78 -14.46
N LEU A 56 0.82 2.35 -15.65
CA LEU A 56 2.18 2.59 -16.17
C LEU A 56 2.51 4.08 -16.33
N ASP A 57 1.49 4.91 -16.52
CA ASP A 57 1.59 6.37 -16.61
C ASP A 57 1.68 7.05 -15.24
N GLY A 58 1.57 6.27 -14.15
CA GLY A 58 1.64 6.74 -12.76
C GLY A 58 0.31 7.16 -12.15
N SER A 59 -0.81 7.04 -12.87
CA SER A 59 -2.15 7.31 -12.35
C SER A 59 -2.58 6.23 -11.35
N ILE A 60 -3.24 6.63 -10.26
CA ILE A 60 -3.79 5.68 -9.28
C ILE A 60 -5.16 5.22 -9.77
N LEU A 61 -5.27 3.94 -10.11
CA LEU A 61 -6.50 3.31 -10.57
C LEU A 61 -7.44 2.99 -9.40
N ALA A 62 -6.88 2.48 -8.31
CA ALA A 62 -7.60 2.14 -7.09
C ALA A 62 -6.69 2.22 -5.88
N SER A 63 -7.26 2.51 -4.71
CA SER A 63 -6.55 2.41 -3.43
C SER A 63 -7.52 2.05 -2.31
N ASP A 64 -7.03 1.30 -1.33
CA ASP A 64 -7.76 0.98 -0.11
C ASP A 64 -6.84 1.11 1.11
N VAL A 65 -7.47 1.34 2.26
CA VAL A 65 -6.79 1.58 3.53
C VAL A 65 -7.35 0.63 4.59
N TYR A 66 -6.45 -0.17 5.16
CA TYR A 66 -6.75 -0.96 6.34
C TYR A 66 -6.38 -0.19 7.60
N ASP A 67 -7.41 0.22 8.33
CA ASP A 67 -7.35 0.92 9.63
C ASP A 67 -8.09 0.08 10.68
N TRP A 68 -7.33 -0.65 11.50
CA TRP A 68 -7.85 -1.20 12.72
C TRP A 68 -7.77 -0.15 13.83
N CYS A 69 -8.90 0.53 14.05
CA CYS A 69 -9.09 1.58 15.04
C CYS A 69 -8.23 1.42 16.31
N GLY A 70 -7.39 2.43 16.56
CA GLY A 70 -6.54 2.52 17.75
C GLY A 70 -5.22 1.77 17.66
N ASN A 71 -4.88 1.21 16.50
CA ASN A 71 -3.63 0.50 16.26
C ASN A 71 -2.76 1.21 15.20
N GLU A 72 -1.51 0.77 15.10
CA GLU A 72 -0.60 1.11 14.01
C GLU A 72 -0.56 -0.07 13.03
N ASP A 73 -1.04 0.14 11.81
CA ASP A 73 -1.12 -0.86 10.75
C ASP A 73 -0.05 -0.62 9.67
N TYR A 74 0.75 -1.65 9.41
CA TYR A 74 1.87 -1.58 8.48
C TYR A 74 1.73 -2.61 7.38
N ALA A 75 1.59 -2.19 6.13
CA ALA A 75 1.73 -3.07 4.97
C ALA A 75 3.19 -3.16 4.53
N TYR A 76 3.69 -4.38 4.29
CA TYR A 76 5.09 -4.64 3.95
C TYR A 76 5.30 -5.11 2.53
N SER A 77 4.38 -5.93 2.00
CA SER A 77 4.53 -6.51 0.68
C SER A 77 3.17 -6.72 0.03
N VAL A 78 3.20 -6.70 -1.30
CA VAL A 78 2.05 -6.90 -2.16
C VAL A 78 2.41 -7.84 -3.29
N CYS A 79 1.48 -8.73 -3.63
CA CYS A 79 1.52 -9.50 -4.86
C CYS A 79 0.15 -9.55 -5.53
N SER A 80 0.12 -9.90 -6.80
CA SER A 80 -1.08 -10.05 -7.60
C SER A 80 -0.97 -11.31 -8.45
N ASP A 81 -2.09 -12.01 -8.64
CA ASP A 81 -2.23 -13.10 -9.61
C ASP A 81 -3.02 -12.68 -10.88
N GLY A 82 -3.38 -11.40 -10.98
CA GLY A 82 -4.19 -10.83 -12.06
C GLY A 82 -5.66 -10.64 -11.69
N GLU A 83 -6.19 -11.53 -10.84
CA GLU A 83 -7.59 -11.47 -10.37
C GLU A 83 -7.69 -10.91 -8.96
N ARG A 84 -6.63 -11.10 -8.16
CA ARG A 84 -6.58 -10.72 -6.76
C ARG A 84 -5.29 -10.00 -6.42
N VAL A 85 -5.39 -9.08 -5.47
CA VAL A 85 -4.24 -8.42 -4.83
C VAL A 85 -4.13 -8.90 -3.40
N PHE A 86 -2.95 -9.40 -3.03
CA PHE A 86 -2.63 -9.90 -1.71
C PHE A 86 -1.68 -8.92 -1.03
N THR A 87 -2.09 -8.38 0.11
CA THR A 87 -1.26 -7.49 0.93
C THR A 87 -0.96 -8.17 2.26
N VAL A 88 0.32 -8.24 2.63
CA VAL A 88 0.75 -8.74 3.94
C VAL A 88 1.30 -7.60 4.79
N GLY A 89 1.01 -7.66 6.08
CA GLY A 89 1.39 -6.61 7.01
C GLY A 89 1.29 -7.03 8.47
N THR A 90 1.49 -6.07 9.36
CA THR A 90 1.25 -6.25 10.79
C THR A 90 0.46 -5.11 11.40
N THR A 91 -0.43 -5.46 12.32
CA THR A 91 -1.09 -4.55 13.24
C THR A 91 -0.34 -4.58 14.57
N VAL A 92 0.00 -3.40 15.08
CA VAL A 92 0.54 -3.21 16.43
C VAL A 92 -0.45 -2.43 17.25
N GLY A 93 -1.00 -3.07 18.28
CA GLY A 93 -1.85 -2.40 19.25
C GLY A 93 -1.07 -1.99 20.47
N CYS A 94 -1.05 -0.68 20.73
CA CYS A 94 -0.69 -0.12 22.03
C CYS A 94 -1.69 0.96 22.49
N PRO A 95 -3.02 0.73 22.50
CA PRO A 95 -3.90 1.65 23.19
C PRO A 95 -3.53 1.66 24.69
N PRO A 96 -3.59 2.81 25.38
CA PRO A 96 -3.30 2.92 26.82
C PRO A 96 -4.16 1.97 27.70
N GLU A 97 -5.21 1.37 27.13
CA GLU A 97 -6.16 0.48 27.81
C GLU A 97 -5.88 -1.02 27.61
N VAL A 98 -4.97 -1.41 26.70
CA VAL A 98 -4.70 -2.83 26.38
C VAL A 98 -3.28 -3.20 26.80
N SER A 99 -3.17 -3.79 27.99
CA SER A 99 -1.95 -4.44 28.48
C SER A 99 -2.16 -5.95 28.47
N PRO A 100 -1.27 -6.76 27.85
CA PRO A 100 0.00 -6.37 27.21
C PRO A 100 -0.17 -5.85 25.77
N PRO A 101 0.83 -5.11 25.24
CA PRO A 101 0.87 -4.77 23.81
C PRO A 101 0.84 -6.05 22.96
N PHE A 102 0.23 -5.95 21.78
CA PHE A 102 0.17 -7.07 20.84
C PHE A 102 0.72 -6.70 19.48
N ARG A 103 1.20 -7.72 18.76
CA ARG A 103 1.53 -7.64 17.34
C ARG A 103 0.86 -8.82 16.64
N ARG A 104 0.13 -8.55 15.57
CA ARG A 104 -0.53 -9.57 14.74
C ARG A 104 -0.13 -9.36 13.29
N GLY A 105 0.13 -10.45 12.58
CA GLY A 105 0.21 -10.40 11.12
C GLY A 105 -1.20 -10.35 10.54
N PHE A 106 -1.36 -9.65 9.42
CA PHE A 106 -2.58 -9.69 8.62
C PHE A 106 -2.25 -10.06 7.18
N LEU A 107 -3.25 -10.64 6.50
CA LEU A 107 -3.30 -10.86 5.06
C LEU A 107 -4.61 -10.26 4.58
N LEU A 108 -4.52 -9.26 3.70
CA LEU A 108 -5.66 -8.67 3.00
C LEU A 108 -5.70 -9.26 1.60
N ILE A 109 -6.89 -9.60 1.13
CA ILE A 109 -7.14 -10.14 -0.21
C ILE A 109 -8.21 -9.26 -0.85
N TYR A 110 -7.83 -8.56 -1.90
CA TYR A 110 -8.69 -7.73 -2.71
C TYR A 110 -9.04 -8.47 -3.99
N GLU A 111 -10.31 -8.51 -4.34
CA GLU A 111 -10.76 -9.02 -5.64
C GLU A 111 -10.87 -7.85 -6.61
N LYS A 112 -10.32 -7.98 -7.82
CA LYS A 112 -10.53 -7.00 -8.89
C LYS A 112 -11.98 -7.15 -9.35
N GLU A 113 -12.78 -6.08 -9.25
CA GLU A 113 -14.12 -6.11 -9.83
C GLU A 113 -13.98 -6.30 -11.34
N ASN A 114 -14.60 -7.36 -11.87
CA ASN A 114 -14.65 -7.64 -13.30
C ASN A 114 -15.82 -6.83 -13.89
N ASP A 115 -15.51 -5.76 -14.61
CA ASP A 115 -16.45 -5.02 -15.46
C ASP A 115 -16.84 -5.82 -16.72
#